data_AF-A0A966C930-F1
#
_entry.id   AF-A0A966C930-F1
#
_cell.length_a   1.000
_cell.length_b   1.000
_cell.length_c   1.000
_cell.angle_alpha   90.00
_cell.angle_beta   90.00
_cell.angle_gamma   90.00
#
_symmetry.space_group_name_H-M   'P 1'
#
loop_
_entity.id
_entity.type
_entity.pdbx_description
1 polymer ?
#
loop_
_entity_poly.entity_id
_entity_poly.type
_entity_poly.pdbx_seq_one_letter_code
_entity_poly.pdbx_strand_id
1 'polypeptide(L)'
;MIRTRDFLLFLISVAFLIVVIGVEFIKDTKEVYLNNNHKSFTFSTADTNNPVTFTATVTTAPDTRAEKLVALRQALTEQDLIISKPEPEEPTTTDKIAIKKDEVIMPINSIQLCKNYHPAFIPWTTAKILSEEREGVRVFYSLPMVNAVGTSTQFELETVHAVLPIREIPSNKPLCISGDVIGIAKDGSLIKNNEQKIYSVFGETTIIGYALDGFPIYGLSQNHQTDVCGGIMIDGSYRYYLNKDREGILGCFSGIPATL
;
A
#
# COMPACT_ATOMS: atom_id res chain seq x y z
N MET A 1 -4.92 -65.71 4.08
CA MET A 1 -4.76 -65.45 5.53
C MET A 1 -3.87 -64.22 5.65
N ILE A 2 -4.44 -63.06 5.96
CA ILE A 2 -3.68 -61.80 6.08
C ILE A 2 -2.82 -61.91 7.34
N ARG A 3 -1.52 -61.61 7.24
CA ARG A 3 -0.63 -61.53 8.41
C ARG A 3 -1.10 -60.37 9.27
N THR A 4 -1.25 -60.61 10.57
CA THR A 4 -1.70 -59.62 11.57
C THR A 4 -0.93 -58.29 11.49
N ARG A 5 0.36 -58.35 11.13
CA ARG A 5 1.21 -57.17 10.89
C ARG A 5 0.70 -56.29 9.74
N ASP A 6 0.33 -56.89 8.63
CA ASP A 6 -0.08 -56.14 7.43
C ASP A 6 -1.47 -55.52 7.63
N PHE A 7 -2.33 -56.18 8.40
CA PHE A 7 -3.62 -55.62 8.84
C PHE A 7 -3.45 -54.40 9.75
N LEU A 8 -2.51 -54.45 10.71
CA LEU A 8 -2.23 -53.33 11.61
C LEU A 8 -1.71 -52.10 10.85
N LEU A 9 -0.79 -52.30 9.90
CA LEU A 9 -0.25 -51.23 9.06
C LEU A 9 -1.32 -50.57 8.20
N PHE A 10 -2.25 -51.36 7.65
CA PHE A 10 -3.40 -50.85 6.91
C PHE A 10 -4.34 -50.01 7.80
N LEU A 11 -4.58 -50.44 9.04
CA LEU A 11 -5.46 -49.70 9.95
C LEU A 11 -4.84 -48.36 10.36
N ILE A 12 -3.52 -48.33 10.60
CA ILE A 12 -2.79 -47.09 10.90
C ILE A 12 -2.81 -46.12 9.71
N SER A 13 -2.62 -46.61 8.48
CA SER A 13 -2.65 -45.74 7.29
C SER A 13 -4.03 -45.15 7.03
N VAL A 14 -5.10 -45.94 7.22
CA VAL A 14 -6.48 -45.47 7.10
C VAL A 14 -6.81 -44.44 8.18
N ALA A 15 -6.38 -44.67 9.43
CA ALA A 15 -6.57 -43.70 10.51
C ALA A 15 -5.88 -42.36 10.23
N PHE A 16 -4.65 -42.40 9.69
CA PHE A 16 -3.92 -41.19 9.32
C PHE A 16 -4.63 -40.43 8.19
N LEU A 17 -5.15 -41.16 7.20
CA LEU A 17 -5.87 -40.58 6.07
C LEU A 17 -7.18 -39.91 6.51
N ILE A 18 -7.93 -40.51 7.44
CA ILE A 18 -9.14 -39.90 8.03
C ILE A 18 -8.82 -38.61 8.79
N VAL A 19 -7.72 -38.57 9.54
CA VAL A 19 -7.29 -37.36 10.27
C VAL A 19 -6.93 -36.24 9.29
N VAL A 20 -6.18 -36.53 8.23
CA VAL A 20 -5.80 -35.53 7.21
C VAL A 20 -7.03 -34.95 6.53
N ILE A 21 -7.97 -35.80 6.11
CA ILE A 21 -9.23 -35.34 5.50
C ILE A 21 -10.05 -34.50 6.49
N GLY A 22 -10.13 -34.92 7.76
CA GLY A 22 -10.86 -34.20 8.80
C GLY A 22 -10.31 -32.79 9.07
N VAL A 23 -8.99 -32.60 8.98
CA VAL A 23 -8.36 -31.28 9.19
C VAL A 23 -8.67 -30.31 8.06
N GLU A 24 -8.76 -30.78 6.81
CA GLU A 24 -9.10 -29.91 5.67
C GLU A 24 -10.57 -29.44 5.73
N PHE A 25 -11.52 -30.32 6.08
CA PHE A 25 -12.94 -29.92 6.21
C PHE A 25 -13.20 -28.86 7.29
N ILE A 26 -12.41 -28.84 8.37
CA ILE A 26 -12.56 -27.84 9.44
C ILE A 26 -12.04 -26.47 9.00
N LYS A 27 -11.05 -26.40 8.08
CA LYS A 27 -10.54 -25.12 7.58
C LYS A 27 -11.57 -24.41 6.70
N ASP A 28 -12.22 -25.12 5.78
CA ASP A 28 -13.21 -24.53 4.87
C ASP A 28 -14.43 -23.94 5.59
N THR A 29 -14.90 -24.58 6.67
CA THR A 29 -16.07 -24.08 7.41
C THR A 29 -15.80 -22.76 8.15
N LYS A 30 -14.53 -22.43 8.42
CA LYS A 30 -14.17 -21.22 9.15
C LYS A 30 -14.08 -19.98 8.24
N GLU A 31 -13.79 -20.15 6.96
CA GLU A 31 -13.74 -19.04 5.99
C GLU A 31 -15.14 -18.52 5.63
N VAL A 32 -16.16 -19.39 5.59
CA VAL A 32 -17.53 -19.02 5.25
C VAL A 32 -18.20 -18.13 6.31
N TYR A 33 -17.80 -18.24 7.59
CA TYR A 33 -18.41 -17.43 8.66
C TYR A 33 -17.84 -16.01 8.80
N LEU A 34 -16.64 -15.73 8.27
CA LEU A 34 -16.04 -14.39 8.36
C LEU A 34 -16.43 -13.47 7.20
N ASN A 35 -16.91 -14.01 6.08
CA ASN A 35 -17.20 -13.23 4.87
C ASN A 35 -18.61 -12.61 4.82
N ASN A 36 -19.49 -12.91 5.78
CA ASN A 36 -20.86 -12.34 5.81
C ASN A 36 -20.99 -11.00 6.55
N ASN A 37 -19.88 -10.39 6.99
CA ASN A 37 -19.87 -9.03 7.53
C ASN A 37 -19.52 -8.00 6.43
N HIS A 38 -20.25 -8.03 5.31
CA HIS A 38 -20.28 -6.89 4.40
C HIS A 38 -20.77 -5.67 5.17
N LYS A 39 -19.84 -4.81 5.58
CA LYS A 39 -20.11 -3.47 6.09
C LYS A 39 -20.82 -2.73 4.97
N SER A 40 -22.14 -2.63 5.05
CA SER A 40 -22.89 -1.72 4.20
C SER A 40 -22.42 -0.30 4.52
N PHE A 41 -21.85 0.36 3.51
CA PHE A 41 -21.44 1.76 3.60
C PHE A 41 -22.72 2.60 3.60
N THR A 42 -23.25 2.86 4.79
CA THR A 42 -24.42 3.73 4.97
C THR A 42 -23.93 5.17 5.04
N PHE A 43 -24.24 5.95 4.00
CA PHE A 43 -24.09 7.39 4.05
C PHE A 43 -25.11 7.95 5.04
N SER A 44 -24.71 8.12 6.30
CA SER A 44 -25.51 8.84 7.29
C SER A 44 -25.45 10.32 6.96
N THR A 45 -26.46 10.82 6.26
CA THR A 45 -26.65 12.26 6.04
C THR A 45 -27.10 12.87 7.36
N ALA A 46 -26.22 13.67 7.97
CA ALA A 46 -26.34 14.14 9.35
C ALA A 46 -27.37 15.26 9.57
N ASP A 47 -28.31 15.50 8.65
CA ASP A 47 -29.31 16.57 8.84
C ASP A 47 -30.64 16.22 8.18
N THR A 48 -31.57 15.67 8.97
CA THR A 48 -32.94 15.29 8.54
C THR A 48 -33.82 16.49 8.20
N ASN A 49 -33.38 17.72 8.48
CA ASN A 49 -34.19 18.92 8.29
C ASN A 49 -33.87 19.69 7.01
N ASN A 50 -32.77 19.36 6.31
CA ASN A 50 -32.37 20.05 5.08
C ASN A 50 -31.90 19.01 4.03
N PRO A 51 -32.77 18.58 3.10
CA PRO A 51 -32.34 17.71 2.01
C PRO A 51 -31.37 18.47 1.11
N VAL A 52 -30.07 18.18 1.25
CA VAL A 52 -29.05 18.68 0.32
C VAL A 52 -29.31 18.03 -1.03
N THR A 53 -29.79 18.81 -1.99
CA THR A 53 -30.04 18.35 -3.34
C THR A 53 -28.73 18.41 -4.11
N PHE A 54 -28.12 17.26 -4.36
CA PHE A 54 -26.96 17.18 -5.24
C PHE A 54 -27.43 17.09 -6.69
N THR A 55 -27.27 18.16 -7.45
CA THR A 55 -27.48 18.13 -8.90
C THR A 55 -26.17 17.79 -9.58
N ALA A 56 -26.04 16.55 -10.07
CA ALA A 56 -24.96 16.17 -10.95
C ALA A 56 -25.30 16.62 -12.38
N THR A 57 -24.58 17.59 -12.91
CA THR A 57 -24.63 17.91 -14.34
C THR A 57 -23.82 16.87 -15.10
N VAL A 58 -24.52 15.94 -15.75
CA VAL A 58 -23.91 14.99 -16.68
C VAL A 58 -23.45 15.78 -17.90
N THR A 59 -22.14 15.99 -18.02
CA THR A 59 -21.56 16.57 -19.24
C THR A 59 -21.61 15.47 -20.31
N THR A 60 -22.55 15.57 -21.23
CA THR A 60 -22.64 14.64 -22.36
C THR A 60 -21.41 14.82 -23.23
N ALA A 61 -20.63 13.75 -23.38
CA ALA A 61 -19.45 13.77 -24.25
C ALA A 61 -19.90 14.06 -25.70
N PRO A 62 -19.17 14.91 -26.44
CA PRO A 62 -19.52 15.20 -27.83
C PRO A 62 -19.42 13.93 -28.69
N ASP A 63 -20.49 13.63 -29.43
CA ASP A 63 -20.64 12.39 -30.21
C ASP A 63 -19.88 12.45 -31.55
N THR A 64 -19.54 13.64 -32.04
CA THR A 64 -18.84 13.79 -33.32
C THR A 64 -17.37 14.16 -33.14
N ARG A 65 -16.52 13.67 -34.06
CA ARG A 65 -15.09 14.01 -34.12
C ARG A 65 -14.86 15.53 -34.28
N ALA A 66 -15.77 16.22 -34.98
CA ALA A 66 -15.70 17.65 -35.18
C ALA A 66 -15.91 18.42 -33.86
N GLU A 67 -16.93 18.05 -33.08
CA GLU A 67 -17.20 18.64 -31.77
C GLU A 67 -16.09 18.33 -30.76
N LYS A 68 -15.53 17.11 -30.78
CA LYS A 68 -14.35 16.76 -29.96
C LYS A 68 -13.16 17.67 -30.25
N LEU A 69 -12.90 17.98 -31.53
CA LEU A 69 -11.80 18.88 -31.91
C LEU A 69 -12.06 20.34 -31.49
N VAL A 70 -13.31 20.80 -31.51
CA VAL A 70 -13.68 22.14 -31.02
C VAL A 70 -13.52 22.23 -29.50
N ALA A 71 -14.03 21.24 -28.75
CA ALA A 71 -13.90 21.17 -27.30
C ALA A 71 -12.42 21.12 -26.86
N LEU A 72 -11.58 20.37 -27.56
CA LEU A 72 -10.16 20.24 -27.25
C LEU A 72 -9.39 21.55 -27.56
N ARG A 73 -9.76 22.27 -28.63
CA ARG A 73 -9.20 23.61 -28.91
C ARG A 73 -9.60 24.64 -27.86
N GLN A 74 -10.83 24.57 -27.36
CA GLN A 74 -11.32 25.47 -26.32
C GLN A 74 -10.64 25.22 -24.97
N ALA A 75 -10.44 23.95 -24.58
CA ALA A 75 -9.69 23.59 -23.38
C ALA A 75 -8.22 24.05 -23.41
N LEU A 76 -7.58 24.03 -24.60
CA LEU A 76 -6.21 24.54 -24.77
C LEU A 76 -6.12 26.07 -24.62
N THR A 77 -7.13 26.82 -25.05
CA THR A 77 -7.13 28.29 -24.93
C THR A 77 -7.31 28.74 -23.48
N GLU A 78 -8.06 27.97 -22.67
CA GLU A 78 -8.19 28.23 -21.24
C GLU A 78 -6.91 27.92 -20.45
N GLN A 79 -6.10 26.95 -20.90
CA GLN A 79 -4.81 26.64 -20.25
C GLN A 79 -3.71 27.67 -20.55
N ASP A 80 -3.67 28.26 -21.75
CA ASP A 80 -2.65 29.27 -22.09
C ASP A 80 -2.76 30.54 -21.24
N LEU A 81 -3.94 30.85 -20.70
CA LEU A 81 -4.15 31.97 -19.77
C LEU A 81 -3.51 31.73 -18.39
N ILE A 82 -3.16 30.48 -18.05
CA ILE A 82 -2.54 30.13 -16.76
C ILE A 82 -1.01 30.23 -16.82
N ILE A 83 -0.41 30.20 -18.02
CA ILE A 83 1.05 30.14 -18.21
C ILE A 83 1.71 31.52 -18.29
N SER A 84 0.96 32.62 -18.47
CA SER A 84 1.50 33.99 -18.36
C SER A 84 1.53 34.49 -16.90
N LYS A 85 2.15 33.72 -16.01
CA LYS A 85 2.49 34.20 -14.66
C LYS A 85 3.79 35.02 -14.75
N PRO A 86 3.81 36.29 -14.30
CA PRO A 86 4.98 37.14 -14.40
C PRO A 86 6.17 36.55 -13.63
N GLU A 87 7.34 36.67 -14.26
CA GLU A 87 8.67 36.31 -13.79
C GLU A 87 8.90 36.85 -12.35
N PRO A 88 9.21 35.98 -11.37
CA PRO A 88 9.46 36.43 -10.00
C PRO A 88 10.77 37.21 -9.94
N GLU A 89 10.69 38.45 -9.45
CA GLU A 89 11.85 39.30 -9.16
C GLU A 89 12.83 38.59 -8.21
N GLU A 90 14.12 38.69 -8.52
CA GLU A 90 15.21 38.14 -7.73
C GLU A 90 15.24 38.72 -6.30
N PRO A 91 15.26 37.89 -5.24
CA PRO A 91 15.42 38.40 -3.89
C PRO A 91 16.85 38.88 -3.63
N THR A 92 16.94 40.15 -3.26
CA THR A 92 18.13 40.85 -2.84
C THR A 92 18.70 40.27 -1.53
N THR A 93 20.02 40.29 -1.46
CA THR A 93 20.93 39.73 -0.47
C THR A 93 20.90 40.49 0.87
N THR A 94 20.70 39.79 2.01
CA THR A 94 21.21 40.00 3.40
C THR A 94 20.26 39.26 4.36
N ASP A 95 20.64 38.34 5.23
CA ASP A 95 21.63 38.42 6.31
C ASP A 95 22.22 37.04 6.66
N LYS A 96 23.49 37.04 7.06
CA LYS A 96 24.19 35.88 7.61
C LYS A 96 23.73 35.63 9.04
N ILE A 97 22.77 34.73 9.23
CA ILE A 97 22.45 34.17 10.54
C ILE A 97 23.52 33.10 10.86
N ALA A 98 24.30 33.35 11.91
CA ALA A 98 25.24 32.39 12.45
C ALA A 98 24.47 31.19 13.05
N ILE A 99 24.48 30.07 12.33
CA ILE A 99 23.92 28.80 12.79
C ILE A 99 24.83 28.27 13.90
N LYS A 100 24.29 28.23 15.13
CA LYS A 100 24.90 27.53 16.26
C LYS A 100 25.06 26.06 15.89
N LYS A 101 26.31 25.67 15.71
CA LYS A 101 26.76 24.29 15.57
C LYS A 101 26.80 23.64 16.95
N ASP A 102 26.48 22.36 17.01
CA ASP A 102 26.58 21.43 18.15
C ASP A 102 25.23 21.05 18.82
N GLU A 103 24.32 20.50 18.02
CA GLU A 103 23.50 19.38 18.50
C GLU A 103 24.19 18.08 18.06
N VAL A 104 24.61 17.30 19.05
CA VAL A 104 25.15 15.95 18.88
C VAL A 104 24.01 15.07 18.38
N ILE A 105 23.94 14.88 17.06
CA ILE A 105 23.04 13.92 16.44
C ILE A 105 23.52 12.53 16.88
N MET A 106 22.90 11.99 17.92
CA MET A 106 23.11 10.58 18.27
C MET A 106 22.71 9.72 17.06
N PRO A 107 23.48 8.69 16.69
CA PRO A 107 23.07 7.79 15.63
C PRO A 107 21.78 7.07 16.05
N ILE A 108 20.66 7.47 15.44
CA ILE A 108 19.34 6.90 15.71
C ILE A 108 19.28 5.56 14.98
N ASN A 109 19.84 4.53 15.61
CA ASN A 109 19.77 3.15 15.13
C ASN A 109 18.52 2.42 15.64
N SER A 110 17.73 3.02 16.53
CA SER A 110 16.58 2.37 17.16
C SER A 110 15.27 2.65 16.43
N ILE A 111 14.51 1.58 16.19
CA ILE A 111 13.16 1.62 15.62
C ILE A 111 12.17 2.20 16.66
N GLN A 112 11.33 3.16 16.28
CA GLN A 112 10.31 3.72 17.17
C GLN A 112 9.01 2.93 17.09
N LEU A 113 8.89 1.92 17.96
CA LEU A 113 7.66 1.14 18.11
C LEU A 113 6.63 1.89 18.97
N CYS A 114 5.35 1.78 18.62
CA CYS A 114 4.27 2.31 19.44
C CYS A 114 4.12 1.52 20.75
N LYS A 115 3.59 2.16 21.80
CA LYS A 115 3.26 1.52 23.09
C LYS A 115 2.34 0.30 22.93
N ASN A 116 1.49 0.30 21.91
CA ASN A 116 0.53 -0.76 21.61
C ASN A 116 0.98 -1.63 20.42
N TYR A 117 2.29 -1.82 20.25
CA TYR A 117 2.81 -2.68 19.20
C TYR A 117 2.23 -4.10 19.30
N HIS A 118 1.66 -4.58 18.21
CA HIS A 118 1.19 -5.95 18.10
C HIS A 118 1.59 -6.56 16.74
N PRO A 119 2.12 -7.79 16.70
CA PRO A 119 2.28 -8.50 15.45
C PRO A 119 0.90 -8.67 14.82
N ALA A 120 0.69 -8.07 13.65
CA ALA A 120 -0.60 -8.05 12.99
C ALA A 120 -0.81 -9.40 12.28
N PHE A 121 -1.87 -10.11 12.66
CA PHE A 121 -2.37 -11.22 11.85
C PHE A 121 -3.30 -10.64 10.79
N ILE A 122 -2.74 -10.34 9.62
CA ILE A 122 -3.52 -9.86 8.48
C ILE A 122 -3.84 -11.10 7.62
N PRO A 123 -5.11 -11.42 7.38
CA PRO A 123 -5.50 -12.50 6.48
C PRO A 123 -5.16 -12.09 5.04
N TRP A 124 -3.87 -12.17 4.70
CA TRP A 124 -3.32 -11.78 3.43
C TRP A 124 -3.08 -13.01 2.58
N THR A 125 -3.72 -13.06 1.42
CA THR A 125 -3.59 -14.21 0.53
C THR A 125 -2.22 -14.22 -0.15
N THR A 126 -1.68 -15.40 -0.41
CA THR A 126 -0.49 -15.57 -1.27
C THR A 126 -0.83 -15.54 -2.76
N ALA A 127 -2.09 -15.24 -3.11
CA ALA A 127 -2.50 -15.10 -4.49
C ALA A 127 -1.69 -13.98 -5.16
N LYS A 128 -1.59 -14.03 -6.50
CA LYS A 128 -0.91 -13.01 -7.29
C LYS A 128 -1.69 -11.69 -7.18
N ILE A 129 -1.32 -10.88 -6.20
CA ILE A 129 -1.85 -9.53 -5.99
C ILE A 129 -1.14 -8.62 -6.98
N LEU A 130 -1.94 -7.93 -7.78
CA LEU A 130 -1.50 -6.93 -8.74
C LEU A 130 -1.57 -5.55 -8.08
N SER A 131 -0.78 -4.61 -8.58
CA SER A 131 -0.86 -3.20 -8.18
C SER A 131 -1.05 -2.32 -9.40
N GLU A 132 -1.95 -1.34 -9.28
CA GLU A 132 -2.23 -0.34 -10.31
C GLU A 132 -2.50 1.01 -9.64
N GLU A 133 -2.12 2.09 -10.30
CA GLU A 133 -2.45 3.44 -9.86
C GLU A 133 -3.76 3.89 -10.52
N ARG A 134 -4.77 4.17 -9.70
CA ARG A 134 -6.10 4.63 -10.14
C ARG A 134 -6.47 5.86 -9.35
N GLU A 135 -6.85 6.94 -10.04
CA GLU A 135 -7.37 8.16 -9.40
C GLU A 135 -6.43 8.75 -8.32
N GLY A 136 -5.10 8.63 -8.50
CA GLY A 136 -4.12 9.15 -7.55
C GLY A 136 -3.92 8.30 -6.30
N VAL A 137 -4.48 7.10 -6.25
CA VAL A 137 -4.20 6.08 -5.22
C VAL A 137 -3.61 4.84 -5.86
N ARG A 138 -2.84 4.09 -5.07
CA ARG A 138 -2.30 2.79 -5.47
C ARG A 138 -3.21 1.70 -4.94
N VAL A 139 -3.83 0.97 -5.84
CA VAL A 139 -4.78 -0.11 -5.55
C VAL A 139 -4.06 -1.45 -5.68
N PHE A 140 -4.17 -2.29 -4.66
CA PHE A 140 -3.71 -3.67 -4.67
C PHE A 140 -4.92 -4.58 -4.76
N TYR A 141 -4.97 -5.42 -5.81
CA TYR A 141 -6.14 -6.23 -6.12
C TYR A 141 -5.76 -7.61 -6.67
N SER A 142 -6.65 -8.58 -6.54
CA SER A 142 -6.52 -9.89 -7.18
C SER A 142 -7.63 -10.10 -8.19
N LEU A 143 -7.28 -10.71 -9.33
CA LEU A 143 -8.24 -11.21 -10.30
C LEU A 143 -8.67 -12.63 -9.91
N PRO A 144 -9.94 -13.01 -10.11
CA PRO A 144 -10.38 -14.37 -9.87
C PRO A 144 -9.60 -15.34 -10.78
N MET A 145 -9.29 -16.54 -10.27
CA MET A 145 -8.73 -17.60 -11.09
C MET A 145 -9.82 -18.11 -12.05
N VAL A 146 -9.67 -17.79 -13.33
CA VAL A 146 -10.60 -18.24 -14.37
C VAL A 146 -10.38 -19.73 -14.62
N ASN A 147 -11.16 -20.58 -13.95
CA ASN A 147 -11.26 -21.98 -14.31
C ASN A 147 -12.14 -22.08 -15.55
N ALA A 148 -11.54 -21.92 -16.72
CA ALA A 148 -12.23 -21.87 -18.01
C ALA A 148 -12.92 -23.20 -18.36
N VAL A 149 -14.17 -23.38 -17.92
CA VAL A 149 -15.10 -24.39 -18.43
C VAL A 149 -16.52 -23.78 -18.48
N GLY A 150 -16.77 -22.88 -19.43
CA GLY A 150 -18.12 -22.35 -19.67
C GLY A 150 -18.16 -21.17 -20.63
N THR A 151 -19.11 -21.17 -21.56
CA THR A 151 -19.32 -20.15 -22.61
C THR A 151 -20.13 -18.92 -22.15
N SER A 152 -20.33 -18.72 -20.85
CA SER A 152 -21.00 -17.51 -20.34
C SER A 152 -19.99 -16.41 -20.03
N THR A 153 -20.12 -15.25 -20.68
CA THR A 153 -19.43 -14.01 -20.30
C THR A 153 -19.91 -13.56 -18.91
N GLN A 154 -19.26 -14.04 -17.87
CA GLN A 154 -19.39 -13.50 -16.52
C GLN A 154 -18.39 -12.35 -16.36
N PHE A 155 -18.86 -11.20 -15.88
CA PHE A 155 -17.98 -10.10 -15.50
C PHE A 155 -17.22 -10.54 -14.24
N GLU A 156 -15.91 -10.70 -14.37
CA GLU A 156 -15.03 -11.02 -13.26
C GLU A 156 -14.91 -9.80 -12.34
N LEU A 157 -15.40 -9.92 -11.11
CA LEU A 157 -15.17 -8.89 -10.09
C LEU A 157 -13.75 -9.04 -9.55
N GLU A 158 -12.98 -7.95 -9.65
CA GLU A 158 -11.72 -7.79 -8.95
C GLU A 158 -11.95 -7.69 -7.44
N THR A 159 -11.08 -8.31 -6.64
CA THR A 159 -11.09 -8.17 -5.18
C THR A 159 -9.98 -7.21 -4.78
N VAL A 160 -10.35 -6.04 -4.24
CA VAL A 160 -9.40 -5.05 -3.72
C VAL A 160 -8.97 -5.45 -2.30
N HIS A 161 -7.66 -5.60 -2.10
CA HIS A 161 -7.06 -5.95 -0.80
C HIS A 161 -6.59 -4.73 -0.03
N ALA A 162 -6.01 -3.74 -0.71
CA ALA A 162 -5.52 -2.53 -0.07
C ALA A 162 -5.53 -1.34 -1.02
N VAL A 163 -5.65 -0.14 -0.44
CA VAL A 163 -5.53 1.13 -1.16
C VAL A 163 -4.55 2.01 -0.39
N LEU A 164 -3.43 2.37 -1.03
CA LEU A 164 -2.42 3.24 -0.45
C LEU A 164 -2.47 4.62 -1.11
N PRO A 165 -2.38 5.72 -0.34
CA PRO A 165 -2.28 7.05 -0.92
C PRO A 165 -0.95 7.20 -1.67
N ILE A 166 -0.93 7.99 -2.74
CA ILE A 166 0.34 8.43 -3.35
C ILE A 166 0.73 9.75 -2.68
N ARG A 167 1.93 9.81 -2.12
CA ARG A 167 2.45 10.99 -1.42
C ARG A 167 3.84 11.34 -1.90
N GLU A 168 4.12 12.63 -2.00
CA GLU A 168 5.43 13.16 -2.34
C GLU A 168 6.11 13.85 -1.15
N ILE A 169 5.31 14.43 -0.24
CA ILE A 169 5.80 15.27 0.86
C ILE A 169 5.49 14.59 2.21
N PRO A 170 6.46 14.44 3.12
CA PRO A 170 6.25 13.86 4.44
C PRO A 170 5.41 14.79 5.32
N SER A 171 4.70 14.20 6.27
CA SER A 171 4.03 14.90 7.36
C SER A 171 5.06 15.48 8.33
N ASN A 172 4.75 16.65 8.91
CA ASN A 172 5.54 17.25 9.97
C ASN A 172 5.48 16.48 11.30
N LYS A 173 4.64 15.44 11.38
CA LYS A 173 4.44 14.61 12.57
C LYS A 173 4.64 13.14 12.19
N PRO A 174 5.83 12.57 12.42
CA PRO A 174 6.04 11.14 12.21
C PRO A 174 5.19 10.34 13.20
N LEU A 175 4.71 9.18 12.76
CA LEU A 175 3.90 8.26 13.53
C LEU A 175 4.72 7.00 13.85
N CYS A 176 4.63 6.54 15.10
CA CYS A 176 5.28 5.29 15.50
C CYS A 176 4.69 4.08 14.75
N ILE A 177 5.44 2.99 14.73
CA ILE A 177 5.02 1.76 14.06
C ILE A 177 4.15 0.94 15.02
N SER A 178 2.89 0.72 14.66
CA SER A 178 1.91 -0.02 15.48
C SER A 178 1.89 -1.54 15.24
N GLY A 179 2.47 -2.02 14.14
CA GLY A 179 2.48 -3.44 13.77
C GLY A 179 3.77 -3.88 13.08
N ASP A 180 3.92 -5.18 12.88
CA ASP A 180 5.09 -5.75 12.18
C ASP A 180 5.07 -5.47 10.68
N VAL A 181 3.89 -5.42 10.07
CA VAL A 181 3.68 -5.08 8.66
C VAL A 181 3.77 -3.57 8.47
N ILE A 182 4.65 -3.15 7.56
CA ILE A 182 4.96 -1.75 7.28
C ILE A 182 4.67 -1.34 5.85
N GLY A 183 4.39 -2.29 4.96
CA GLY A 183 4.15 -2.00 3.56
C GLY A 183 3.77 -3.22 2.75
N ILE A 184 3.62 -3.00 1.45
CA ILE A 184 3.30 -4.03 0.45
C ILE A 184 4.37 -3.96 -0.65
N ALA A 185 5.00 -5.10 -0.95
CA ALA A 185 5.97 -5.25 -2.01
C ALA A 185 5.31 -5.17 -3.39
N LYS A 186 6.12 -4.99 -4.44
CA LYS A 186 5.62 -4.90 -5.83
C LYS A 186 4.91 -6.17 -6.32
N ASP A 187 5.23 -7.32 -5.73
CA ASP A 187 4.56 -8.60 -6.01
C ASP A 187 3.30 -8.81 -5.16
N GLY A 188 2.95 -7.82 -4.34
CA GLY A 188 1.81 -7.85 -3.45
C GLY A 188 2.05 -8.58 -2.13
N SER A 189 3.26 -9.09 -1.85
CA SER A 189 3.59 -9.65 -0.54
C SER A 189 3.66 -8.55 0.53
N LEU A 190 3.37 -8.89 1.78
CA LEU A 190 3.51 -7.96 2.89
C LEU A 190 4.98 -7.80 3.27
N ILE A 191 5.40 -6.57 3.50
CA ILE A 191 6.75 -6.23 3.97
C ILE A 191 6.68 -6.08 5.49
N LYS A 192 7.50 -6.84 6.22
CA LYS A 192 7.65 -6.67 7.66
C LYS A 192 8.90 -5.88 8.02
N ASN A 193 8.85 -5.14 9.12
CA ASN A 193 9.92 -4.23 9.47
C ASN A 193 11.25 -4.95 9.81
N ASN A 194 11.17 -6.21 10.26
CA ASN A 194 12.33 -7.04 10.60
C ASN A 194 12.91 -7.83 9.41
N GLU A 195 12.35 -7.70 8.20
CA GLU A 195 12.77 -8.44 7.00
C GLU A 195 13.82 -7.70 6.16
N GLN A 196 14.44 -6.65 6.71
CA GLN A 196 15.42 -5.83 6.01
C GLN A 196 16.54 -6.63 5.33
N LYS A 197 17.05 -7.68 5.98
CA LYS A 197 18.13 -8.51 5.41
C LYS A 197 17.71 -9.17 4.10
N ILE A 198 16.46 -9.58 3.96
CA ILE A 198 15.92 -10.23 2.77
C ILE A 198 15.93 -9.24 1.59
N TYR A 199 15.60 -7.98 1.86
CA TYR A 199 15.54 -6.94 0.84
C TYR A 199 16.87 -6.22 0.58
N SER A 200 17.91 -6.49 1.38
CA SER A 200 19.24 -5.87 1.24
C SER A 200 19.97 -6.22 -0.07
N VAL A 201 19.46 -7.22 -0.80
CA VAL A 201 19.94 -7.60 -2.14
C VAL A 201 19.59 -6.57 -3.22
N PHE A 202 18.60 -5.71 -2.98
CA PHE A 202 18.18 -4.67 -3.91
C PHE A 202 19.04 -3.42 -3.75
N GLY A 203 19.47 -2.83 -4.87
CA GLY A 203 20.21 -1.58 -4.89
C GLY A 203 19.33 -0.36 -4.64
N GLU A 204 19.97 0.79 -4.38
CA GLU A 204 19.28 2.05 -4.02
C GLU A 204 18.31 2.58 -5.09
N THR A 205 18.48 2.22 -6.36
CA THR A 205 17.55 2.65 -7.43
C THR A 205 16.33 1.73 -7.58
N THR A 206 16.31 0.59 -6.89
CA THR A 206 15.25 -0.42 -7.03
C THR A 206 14.16 -0.20 -5.99
N ILE A 207 12.92 -0.01 -6.46
CA ILE A 207 11.73 0.00 -5.62
C ILE A 207 11.41 -1.43 -5.20
N ILE A 208 11.41 -1.67 -3.89
CA ILE A 208 10.99 -2.92 -3.26
C ILE A 208 9.47 -2.99 -3.17
N GLY A 209 8.86 -1.88 -2.76
CA GLY A 209 7.44 -1.79 -2.47
C GLY A 209 7.05 -0.40 -1.98
N TYR A 210 5.93 -0.34 -1.28
CA TYR A 210 5.36 0.90 -0.77
C TYR A 210 4.97 0.72 0.69
N ALA A 211 5.35 1.67 1.52
CA ALA A 211 4.98 1.71 2.92
C ALA A 211 3.47 1.99 3.06
N LEU A 212 2.87 1.62 4.19
CA LEU A 212 1.44 1.83 4.44
C LEU A 212 1.04 3.31 4.41
N ASP A 213 1.97 4.22 4.65
CA ASP A 213 1.73 5.66 4.54
C ASP A 213 1.81 6.21 3.11
N GLY A 214 2.16 5.36 2.12
CA GLY A 214 2.10 5.66 0.70
C GLY A 214 3.45 5.88 0.01
N PHE A 215 4.52 6.09 0.79
CA PHE A 215 5.83 6.38 0.21
C PHE A 215 6.53 5.12 -0.32
N PRO A 216 7.30 5.22 -1.41
CA PRO A 216 8.07 4.10 -1.93
C PRO A 216 9.22 3.73 -1.00
N ILE A 217 9.48 2.42 -0.91
CA ILE A 217 10.61 1.81 -0.20
C ILE A 217 11.61 1.35 -1.25
N TYR A 218 12.79 1.95 -1.25
CA TYR A 218 13.91 1.60 -2.10
C TYR A 218 14.89 0.67 -1.38
N GLY A 219 15.74 0.01 -2.17
CA GLY A 219 16.78 -0.88 -1.69
C GLY A 219 17.86 -0.20 -0.84
N LEU A 220 18.95 -0.92 -0.64
CA LEU A 220 20.03 -0.47 0.22
C LEU A 220 20.76 0.74 -0.36
N SER A 221 20.71 1.87 0.35
CA SER A 221 21.57 3.02 0.09
C SER A 221 22.77 3.02 1.04
N GLN A 222 23.93 3.39 0.50
CA GLN A 222 25.17 3.58 1.26
C GLN A 222 25.54 5.06 1.40
N ASN A 223 24.92 5.92 0.57
CA ASN A 223 25.36 7.30 0.38
C ASN A 223 24.35 8.34 0.88
N HIS A 224 23.09 7.94 1.09
CA HIS A 224 22.06 8.85 1.54
C HIS A 224 22.00 8.93 3.08
N GLN A 225 22.10 10.15 3.59
CA GLN A 225 21.79 10.44 4.99
C GLN A 225 20.27 10.51 5.15
N THR A 226 19.67 9.44 5.64
CA THR A 226 18.22 9.41 5.91
C THR A 226 17.88 10.15 7.20
N ASP A 227 16.63 10.58 7.32
CA ASP A 227 16.06 11.09 8.55
C ASP A 227 15.82 9.99 9.60
N VAL A 228 15.13 10.36 10.69
CA VAL A 228 14.81 9.48 11.82
C VAL A 228 13.85 8.34 11.46
N CYS A 229 12.99 8.53 10.45
CA CYS A 229 12.09 7.48 9.98
C CYS A 229 12.74 6.58 8.94
N GLY A 230 13.86 7.02 8.36
CA GLY A 230 14.59 6.27 7.35
C GLY A 230 14.32 6.71 5.93
N GLY A 231 13.73 7.88 5.73
CA GLY A 231 13.52 8.43 4.41
C GLY A 231 14.36 9.67 4.15
N ILE A 232 14.24 10.17 2.92
CA ILE A 232 14.95 11.35 2.42
C ILE A 232 14.13 11.98 1.29
N MET A 233 14.18 13.30 1.18
CA MET A 233 13.67 14.04 0.03
C MET A 233 14.71 14.02 -1.10
N ILE A 234 14.36 13.49 -2.25
CA ILE A 234 15.21 13.52 -3.45
C ILE A 234 14.32 13.90 -4.63
N ASP A 235 14.68 14.98 -5.33
CA ASP A 235 13.94 15.54 -6.47
C ASP A 235 12.48 15.88 -6.15
N GLY A 236 12.24 16.40 -4.94
CA GLY A 236 10.89 16.80 -4.51
C GLY A 236 9.99 15.65 -4.05
N SER A 237 10.47 14.40 -4.10
CA SER A 237 9.73 13.23 -3.63
C SER A 237 10.41 12.55 -2.44
N TYR A 238 9.62 12.27 -1.42
CA TYR A 238 10.03 11.54 -0.23
C TYR A 238 9.98 10.04 -0.45
N ARG A 239 11.03 9.34 -0.01
CA ARG A 239 11.17 7.90 -0.19
C ARG A 239 12.01 7.29 0.93
N TYR A 240 11.66 6.07 1.30
CA TYR A 240 12.40 5.28 2.28
C TYR A 240 13.54 4.52 1.62
N TYR A 241 14.63 4.33 2.37
CA TYR A 241 15.76 3.50 1.95
C TYR A 241 16.13 2.51 3.03
N LEU A 242 16.60 1.33 2.60
CA LEU A 242 17.25 0.42 3.55
C LEU A 242 18.61 0.99 3.97
N ASN A 243 18.95 0.80 5.24
CA ASN A 243 20.25 1.19 5.79
C ASN A 243 20.84 0.03 6.58
N LYS A 244 22.02 -0.47 6.16
CA LYS A 244 22.74 -1.61 6.77
C LYS A 244 22.95 -1.48 8.29
N ASP A 245 23.05 -0.26 8.80
CA ASP A 245 23.36 0.01 10.21
C ASP A 245 22.10 0.09 11.10
N ARG A 246 20.90 0.04 10.50
CA ARG A 246 19.62 0.03 11.21
C ARG A 246 19.14 -1.40 11.46
N GLU A 247 18.39 -1.60 12.56
CA GLU A 247 17.79 -2.89 12.91
C GLU A 247 16.54 -3.25 12.08
N GLY A 248 16.00 -2.32 11.29
CA GLY A 248 14.78 -2.51 10.51
C GLY A 248 14.66 -1.57 9.31
N ILE A 249 13.62 -1.78 8.52
CA ILE A 249 13.38 -1.03 7.27
C ILE A 249 13.01 0.43 7.57
N LEU A 250 11.97 0.66 8.38
CA LEU A 250 11.51 1.98 8.82
C LEU A 250 11.73 2.17 10.32
N GLY A 251 12.07 3.41 10.70
CA GLY A 251 12.04 3.88 12.08
C GLY A 251 10.65 4.33 12.53
N CYS A 252 9.90 4.99 11.63
CA CYS A 252 8.55 5.50 11.82
C CYS A 252 7.86 5.70 10.47
N PHE A 253 6.54 5.93 10.47
CA PHE A 253 5.81 6.41 9.30
C PHE A 253 5.92 7.93 9.22
N SER A 254 6.29 8.44 8.06
CA SER A 254 6.41 9.86 7.75
C SER A 254 5.09 10.41 7.21
N GLY A 255 4.10 9.56 6.95
CA GLY A 255 2.72 9.94 6.64
C GLY A 255 1.71 9.21 7.53
N ILE A 256 0.43 9.40 7.24
CA ILE A 256 -0.64 8.67 7.92
C ILE A 256 -0.76 7.28 7.26
N PRO A 257 -0.51 6.17 7.98
CA PRO A 257 -0.58 4.83 7.42
C PRO A 257 -2.03 4.45 7.11
N ALA A 258 -2.22 3.77 5.98
CA ALA A 258 -3.46 3.10 5.62
C ALA A 258 -3.66 1.85 6.50
N THR A 259 -4.93 1.50 6.72
CA THR A 259 -5.32 0.25 7.37
C THR A 259 -5.41 -0.86 6.33
N LEU A 260 -4.82 -2.01 6.63
CA LEU A 260 -5.01 -3.27 5.89
C LEU A 260 -6.22 -4.05 6.44
#